data_AF-A0A336N3T6-F1
#
_entry.id   AF-A0A336N3T6-F1
#
_cell.length_a   1.000
_cell.length_b   1.000
_cell.length_c   1.000
_cell.angle_alpha   90.00
_cell.angle_beta   90.00
_cell.angle_gamma   90.00
#
_symmetry.space_group_name_H-M   'P 1'
#
loop_
_entity.id
_entity.type
_entity.pdbx_description
1 polymer ?
#
loop_
_entity_poly.entity_id
_entity_poly.type
_entity_poly.pdbx_seq_one_letter_code
_entity_poly.pdbx_strand_id
1 'polypeptide(L)'
;MFTDKTKRAKKRLESLPCLPLAAEQVEFIYGPAAFKREIIQLIREAKTRIIVTALYWQNDEAGQEILDEIYRAKQDKPELEVKILIDWHRAQRNLLGAEKSATNADWYCEERQKYQLADDPNMFFGVPINTREVFGVLHIKGLCLITPCFIVAPALITCIYNKMKIPL
;
A
#
# COMPACT_ATOMS: atom_id res chain seq x y z
N MET A 1 -38.11 7.29 -26.46
CA MET A 1 -38.40 7.39 -25.02
C MET A 1 -37.07 7.43 -24.26
N PHE A 2 -36.58 8.62 -23.92
CA PHE A 2 -35.34 8.75 -23.14
C PHE A 2 -35.60 8.23 -21.73
N THR A 3 -35.04 7.07 -21.38
CA THR A 3 -35.09 6.56 -20.00
C THR A 3 -34.47 7.58 -19.05
N ASP A 4 -35.21 7.94 -18.00
CA ASP A 4 -34.74 8.80 -16.92
C ASP A 4 -33.43 8.24 -16.33
N LYS A 5 -32.34 8.98 -16.59
CA LYS A 5 -30.98 8.61 -16.17
C LYS A 5 -30.86 8.55 -14.64
N THR A 6 -31.59 9.38 -13.92
CA THR A 6 -31.59 9.46 -12.46
C THR A 6 -32.24 8.22 -11.86
N LYS A 7 -33.42 7.83 -12.36
CA LYS A 7 -34.11 6.61 -11.92
C LYS A 7 -33.26 5.36 -12.15
N ARG A 8 -32.56 5.29 -13.28
CA ARG A 8 -31.62 4.20 -13.58
C ARG A 8 -30.41 4.19 -12.65
N ALA A 9 -29.85 5.34 -12.29
CA ALA A 9 -28.73 5.43 -11.37
C ALA A 9 -29.13 4.94 -9.96
N LYS A 10 -30.29 5.36 -9.45
CA LYS A 10 -30.80 4.91 -8.15
C LYS A 10 -30.97 3.39 -8.08
N LYS A 11 -31.63 2.78 -9.07
CA LYS A 11 -31.81 1.33 -9.13
C LYS A 11 -30.48 0.56 -9.14
N ARG A 12 -29.44 1.12 -9.77
CA ARG A 12 -28.10 0.50 -9.79
C ARG A 12 -27.43 0.56 -8.42
N LEU A 13 -27.51 1.70 -7.73
CA LEU A 13 -26.96 1.85 -6.38
C LEU A 13 -27.64 0.90 -5.38
N GLU A 14 -28.97 0.80 -5.45
CA GLU A 14 -29.76 -0.12 -4.60
C GLU A 14 -29.46 -1.60 -4.87
N SER A 15 -28.95 -1.94 -6.06
CA SER A 15 -28.57 -3.31 -6.41
C SER A 15 -27.14 -3.69 -6.03
N LEU A 16 -26.35 -2.77 -5.49
CA LEU A 16 -24.98 -3.07 -5.07
C LEU A 16 -24.99 -3.99 -3.84
N PRO A 17 -24.13 -5.02 -3.79
CA PRO A 17 -23.94 -5.80 -2.58
C PRO A 17 -23.32 -4.91 -1.50
N CYS A 18 -23.83 -5.01 -0.27
CA CYS A 18 -23.36 -4.25 0.88
C CYS A 18 -22.90 -5.20 1.99
N LEU A 19 -21.80 -4.86 2.64
CA LEU A 19 -21.38 -5.50 3.88
C LEU A 19 -21.85 -4.62 5.05
N PRO A 20 -22.62 -5.17 6.03
CA PRO A 20 -22.96 -4.43 7.23
C PRO A 20 -21.70 -4.03 8.00
N LEU A 21 -21.62 -2.76 8.39
CA LEU A 21 -20.48 -2.20 9.11
C LEU A 21 -21.03 -1.28 10.20
N ALA A 22 -20.67 -1.54 11.46
CA ALA A 22 -21.08 -0.69 12.58
C ALA A 22 -20.23 0.58 12.61
N ALA A 23 -20.79 1.69 13.10
CA ALA A 23 -20.09 2.97 13.12
C ALA A 23 -18.81 2.91 13.97
N GLU A 24 -18.84 2.12 15.04
CA GLU A 24 -17.73 1.91 15.96
C GLU A 24 -16.57 1.11 15.34
N GLN A 25 -16.81 0.46 14.19
CA GLN A 25 -15.80 -0.27 13.42
C GLN A 25 -15.11 0.61 12.37
N VAL A 26 -15.45 1.90 12.30
CA VAL A 26 -14.90 2.86 11.34
C VAL A 26 -14.20 3.98 12.07
N GLU A 27 -12.91 4.13 11.79
CA GLU A 27 -12.12 5.26 12.28
C GLU A 27 -11.64 6.11 11.11
N PHE A 28 -11.69 7.43 11.30
CA PHE A 28 -11.14 8.39 10.35
C PHE A 28 -9.77 8.86 10.84
N ILE A 29 -8.73 8.46 10.12
CA ILE A 29 -7.36 8.86 10.44
C ILE A 29 -7.04 10.18 9.73
N TYR A 30 -6.75 11.21 10.51
CA TYR A 30 -6.48 12.54 9.98
C TYR A 30 -4.98 12.84 9.91
N GLY A 31 -4.52 13.02 8.68
CA GLY A 31 -3.18 13.49 8.40
C GLY A 31 -2.11 12.41 8.39
N PRO A 32 -0.94 12.76 7.84
CA PRO A 32 0.10 11.79 7.48
C PRO A 32 0.83 11.18 8.68
N ALA A 33 1.04 11.96 9.74
CA ALA A 33 1.71 11.48 10.94
C ALA A 33 0.84 10.47 11.71
N ALA A 34 -0.47 10.70 11.78
CA ALA A 34 -1.40 9.75 12.38
C ALA A 34 -1.48 8.47 11.55
N PHE A 35 -1.56 8.61 10.23
CA PHE A 35 -1.56 7.48 9.30
C PHE A 35 -0.32 6.59 9.42
N LYS A 36 0.87 7.19 9.49
CA LYS A 36 2.12 6.44 9.69
C LYS A 36 2.12 5.66 11.01
N ARG A 37 1.71 6.30 12.12
CA ARG A 37 1.63 5.63 13.43
C ARG A 37 0.68 4.45 13.39
N GLU A 38 -0.48 4.62 12.76
CA GLU A 38 -1.49 3.56 12.67
C GLU A 38 -0.98 2.37 11.85
N ILE A 39 -0.33 2.62 10.70
CA ILE A 39 0.28 1.55 9.89
C ILE A 39 1.29 0.75 10.72
N ILE A 40 2.20 1.45 11.42
CA ILE A 40 3.23 0.79 12.24
C ILE A 40 2.58 -0.04 13.35
N GLN A 41 1.58 0.50 14.03
CA GLN A 41 0.86 -0.23 15.08
C GLN A 41 0.21 -1.50 14.53
N LEU A 42 -0.51 -1.39 13.42
CA LEU A 42 -1.14 -2.55 12.80
C LEU A 42 -0.12 -3.60 12.37
N ILE A 43 1.01 -3.20 11.77
CA ILE A 43 2.09 -4.13 11.38
C ILE A 43 2.57 -4.94 12.60
N ARG A 44 2.81 -4.27 13.74
CA ARG A 44 3.24 -4.93 14.98
C ARG A 44 2.20 -5.90 15.52
N GLU A 45 0.92 -5.53 15.44
CA GLU A 45 -0.21 -6.32 15.91
C GLU A 45 -0.65 -7.43 14.94
N ALA A 46 -0.16 -7.40 13.69
CA ALA A 46 -0.52 -8.33 12.64
C ALA A 46 -0.33 -9.78 13.07
N LYS A 47 -1.38 -10.61 12.92
CA LYS A 47 -1.34 -12.02 13.38
C LYS A 47 -1.15 -13.02 12.25
N THR A 48 -1.74 -12.76 11.08
CA THR A 48 -1.82 -13.77 10.01
C THR A 48 -1.29 -13.27 8.68
N ARG A 49 -1.60 -12.03 8.31
CA ARG A 49 -1.22 -11.47 7.02
C ARG A 49 -1.09 -9.95 7.03
N ILE A 50 -0.16 -9.47 6.22
CA ILE A 50 0.05 -8.08 5.81
C ILE A 50 0.01 -8.07 4.28
N ILE A 51 -1.05 -7.52 3.70
CA ILE A 51 -1.16 -7.35 2.24
C ILE A 51 -1.26 -5.85 1.94
N VAL A 52 -0.28 -5.33 1.22
CA VAL A 52 -0.21 -3.91 0.85
C VAL A 52 -0.35 -3.78 -0.65
N THR A 53 -1.26 -2.91 -1.11
CA THR A 53 -1.30 -2.48 -2.50
C THR A 53 -1.03 -0.99 -2.58
N ALA A 54 0.01 -0.59 -3.31
CA ALA A 54 0.39 0.80 -3.50
C ALA A 54 0.93 1.02 -4.91
N LEU A 55 0.89 2.25 -5.43
CA LEU A 55 1.50 2.54 -6.73
C LEU A 55 3.03 2.34 -6.68
N TYR A 56 3.67 2.80 -5.61
CA TYR A 56 5.09 2.55 -5.33
C TYR A 56 5.35 2.59 -3.82
N TRP A 57 6.46 1.99 -3.41
CA TRP A 57 7.04 2.09 -2.07
C TRP A 57 8.42 2.72 -2.19
N GLN A 58 8.58 3.93 -1.68
CA GLN A 58 9.79 4.71 -1.94
C GLN A 58 10.95 4.30 -1.00
N ASN A 59 12.16 4.23 -1.54
CA ASN A 59 13.38 4.23 -0.72
C ASN A 59 13.61 5.63 -0.13
N ASP A 60 12.94 5.93 0.98
CA ASP A 60 13.10 7.13 1.78
C ASP A 60 12.94 6.80 3.27
N GLU A 61 13.07 7.78 4.16
CA GLU A 61 13.08 7.52 5.61
C GLU A 61 11.78 6.85 6.10
N ALA A 62 10.61 7.21 5.54
CA ALA A 62 9.33 6.62 5.91
C ALA A 62 9.17 5.22 5.31
N GLY A 63 9.63 5.03 4.06
CA GLY A 63 9.63 3.73 3.42
C GLY A 63 10.53 2.72 4.13
N GLN A 64 11.72 3.13 4.55
CA GLN A 64 12.64 2.28 5.32
C GLN A 64 12.05 1.94 6.69
N GLU A 65 11.55 2.92 7.43
CA GLU A 65 11.00 2.69 8.77
C GLU A 65 9.82 1.71 8.77
N ILE A 66 8.90 1.82 7.81
CA ILE A 66 7.79 0.88 7.71
C ILE A 66 8.29 -0.52 7.28
N LEU A 67 9.29 -0.59 6.40
CA LEU A 67 9.86 -1.86 5.95
C LEU A 67 10.59 -2.58 7.10
N ASP A 68 11.32 -1.85 7.94
CA ASP A 68 11.96 -2.39 9.13
C ASP A 68 10.94 -3.02 10.09
N GLU A 69 9.78 -2.37 10.30
CA GLU A 69 8.70 -2.90 11.14
C GLU A 69 8.09 -4.17 10.54
N ILE A 70 7.97 -4.28 9.21
CA ILE A 70 7.52 -5.50 8.54
C ILE A 70 8.52 -6.63 8.74
N TYR A 71 9.82 -6.37 8.56
CA TYR A 71 10.85 -7.38 8.78
C TYR A 71 10.88 -7.85 10.23
N ARG A 72 10.78 -6.94 11.21
CA ARG A 72 10.66 -7.29 12.64
C ARG A 72 9.45 -8.17 12.89
N ALA A 73 8.27 -7.78 12.40
CA ALA A 73 7.06 -8.58 12.56
C ALA A 73 7.18 -9.97 11.94
N LYS A 74 7.87 -10.11 10.79
CA LYS A 74 8.12 -11.38 10.12
C LYS A 74 9.16 -12.25 10.83
N GLN A 75 10.16 -11.65 11.47
CA GLN A 75 11.12 -12.35 12.33
C GLN A 75 10.47 -12.87 13.61
N ASP A 76 9.62 -12.05 14.24
CA ASP A 76 8.87 -12.43 15.44
C ASP A 76 7.81 -13.51 15.14
N LYS A 77 7.23 -13.49 13.94
CA LYS A 77 6.18 -14.41 13.48
C LYS A 77 6.54 -14.96 12.09
N PRO A 78 7.39 -16.00 12.00
CA PRO A 78 7.83 -16.56 10.72
C PRO A 78 6.69 -17.02 9.80
N GLU A 79 5.54 -17.39 10.35
CA GLU A 79 4.32 -17.78 9.64
C GLU A 79 3.51 -16.62 9.04
N LEU A 80 3.81 -15.37 9.42
CA LEU A 80 3.10 -14.17 8.97
C LEU A 80 3.19 -14.02 7.45
N GLU A 81 2.07 -14.05 6.73
CA GLU A 81 2.07 -13.86 5.28
C GLU A 81 2.29 -12.37 4.94
N VAL A 82 3.32 -12.04 4.16
CA VAL A 82 3.58 -10.66 3.73
C VAL A 82 3.59 -10.59 2.20
N LYS A 83 2.72 -9.75 1.64
CA LYS A 83 2.64 -9.48 0.20
C LYS A 83 2.50 -8.00 -0.07
N ILE A 84 3.50 -7.42 -0.74
CA ILE A 84 3.55 -6.01 -1.10
C ILE A 84 3.46 -5.91 -2.62
N LEU A 85 2.29 -5.47 -3.11
CA LEU A 85 1.98 -5.31 -4.52
C LEU A 85 2.20 -3.86 -4.93
N ILE A 86 3.11 -3.65 -5.87
CA ILE A 86 3.50 -2.33 -6.38
C ILE A 86 3.46 -2.29 -7.90
N ASP A 87 3.42 -1.10 -8.50
CA ASP A 87 3.48 -0.99 -9.95
C ASP A 87 4.84 -1.45 -10.49
N TRP A 88 4.81 -2.37 -11.44
CA TRP A 88 6.01 -2.95 -12.05
C TRP A 88 6.93 -1.89 -12.67
N HIS A 89 6.36 -1.01 -13.50
CA HIS A 89 7.15 0.00 -14.22
C HIS A 89 7.66 1.07 -13.26
N ARG A 90 6.85 1.44 -12.26
CA ARG A 90 7.21 2.50 -11.33
C ARG A 90 8.28 2.12 -10.33
N ALA A 91 8.35 0.85 -9.95
CA ALA A 91 9.39 0.33 -9.08
C ALA A 91 10.79 0.34 -9.74
N GLN A 92 10.84 0.18 -11.07
CA GLN A 92 12.07 -0.03 -11.85
C GLN A 92 12.66 1.24 -12.46
N ARG A 93 12.20 2.42 -12.03
CA ARG A 93 12.74 3.70 -12.54
C ARG A 93 12.80 4.76 -11.46
N ASN A 94 13.76 5.66 -11.61
CA ASN A 94 13.88 6.84 -10.76
C ASN A 94 12.78 7.87 -11.07
N LEU A 95 12.65 8.86 -10.19
CA LEU A 95 11.79 10.01 -10.42
C LEU A 95 12.23 10.74 -11.71
N LEU A 96 11.24 11.26 -12.45
CA LEU A 96 11.53 12.02 -13.66
C LEU A 96 12.29 13.29 -13.28
N GLY A 97 13.47 13.48 -13.87
CA GLY A 97 14.34 14.63 -13.61
C GLY A 97 15.27 14.48 -12.40
N ALA A 98 15.22 13.36 -11.68
CA ALA A 98 16.22 13.04 -10.66
C ALA A 98 17.49 12.44 -11.31
N GLU A 99 18.63 12.53 -10.60
CA GLU A 99 19.84 11.83 -11.02
C GLU A 99 19.61 10.31 -11.10
N LYS A 100 20.36 9.64 -11.99
CA LYS A 100 20.29 8.19 -12.09
C LYS A 100 20.94 7.55 -10.86
N SER A 101 20.11 7.08 -9.94
CA SER A 101 20.47 6.28 -8.77
C SER A 101 19.94 4.84 -8.88
N ALA A 102 20.19 4.04 -7.85
CA ALA A 102 19.47 2.80 -7.62
C ALA A 102 17.96 3.05 -7.59
N THR A 103 17.20 2.14 -8.19
CA THR A 103 15.74 2.18 -8.23
C THR A 103 15.15 1.63 -6.94
N ASN A 104 13.83 1.77 -6.75
CA ASN A 104 13.19 1.13 -5.60
C ASN A 104 13.28 -0.40 -5.70
N ALA A 105 13.23 -0.97 -6.91
CA ALA A 105 13.41 -2.41 -7.13
C ALA A 105 14.81 -2.91 -6.72
N ASP A 106 15.84 -2.13 -7.01
CA ASP A 106 17.21 -2.44 -6.57
C ASP A 106 17.29 -2.42 -5.03
N TRP A 107 16.69 -1.40 -4.40
CA TRP A 107 16.62 -1.30 -2.94
C TRP A 107 15.87 -2.49 -2.30
N TYR A 108 14.73 -2.94 -2.86
CA TYR A 108 14.03 -4.11 -2.32
C TYR A 108 14.92 -5.38 -2.36
N CYS A 109 15.74 -5.52 -3.40
CA CYS A 109 16.69 -6.63 -3.51
C CYS A 109 17.78 -6.54 -2.43
N GLU A 110 18.33 -5.35 -2.20
CA GLU A 110 19.32 -5.11 -1.14
C GLU A 110 18.76 -5.42 0.25
N GLU A 111 17.55 -4.95 0.55
CA GLU A 111 16.89 -5.22 1.83
C GLU A 111 16.59 -6.71 2.03
N ARG A 112 16.14 -7.40 0.98
CA ARG A 112 15.95 -8.85 1.01
C ARG A 112 17.25 -9.58 1.34
N GLN A 113 18.38 -9.18 0.75
CA GLN A 113 19.68 -9.81 1.03
C GLN A 113 20.14 -9.60 2.48
N LYS A 114 19.75 -8.49 3.11
CA LYS A 114 20.09 -8.20 4.51
C LYS A 114 19.26 -9.00 5.50
N TYR A 115 17.96 -9.17 5.22
CA TYR A 115 16.99 -9.66 6.22
C TYR A 115 16.39 -11.03 5.93
N GLN A 116 16.55 -11.59 4.73
CA GLN A 116 15.97 -12.87 4.33
C GLN A 116 17.03 -13.86 3.84
N LEU A 117 16.77 -15.14 4.08
CA LEU A 117 17.54 -16.23 3.47
C LEU A 117 17.10 -16.45 2.01
N ALA A 118 17.94 -17.12 1.22
CA ALA A 118 17.68 -17.36 -0.20
C ALA A 118 16.34 -18.08 -0.45
N ASP A 119 15.99 -19.01 0.43
CA ASP A 119 14.78 -19.85 0.35
C ASP A 119 13.52 -19.18 0.93
N ASP A 120 13.67 -18.02 1.59
CA ASP A 120 12.52 -17.31 2.16
C ASP A 120 11.61 -16.76 1.04
N PRO A 121 10.29 -16.74 1.25
CA PRO A 121 9.37 -16.21 0.24
C PRO A 121 9.64 -14.73 -0.06
N ASN A 122 9.48 -14.35 -1.33
CA ASN A 122 9.53 -12.96 -1.76
C ASN A 122 8.36 -12.18 -1.13
N MET A 123 8.63 -10.94 -0.69
CA MET A 123 7.59 -10.05 -0.16
C MET A 123 7.11 -9.02 -1.17
N PHE A 124 7.98 -8.55 -2.07
CA PHE A 124 7.64 -7.55 -3.08
C PHE A 124 7.25 -8.20 -4.41
N PHE A 125 6.12 -7.75 -4.97
CA PHE A 125 5.56 -8.22 -6.23
C PHE A 125 5.23 -7.02 -7.12
N GLY A 126 5.92 -6.92 -8.27
CA GLY A 126 5.60 -5.91 -9.27
C GLY A 126 4.42 -6.35 -10.14
N VAL A 127 3.39 -5.52 -10.24
CA VAL A 127 2.16 -5.78 -10.99
C VAL A 127 2.19 -4.99 -12.31
N PRO A 128 2.29 -5.67 -13.47
CA PRO A 128 2.26 -5.01 -14.76
C PRO A 128 0.81 -4.81 -15.23
N ILE A 129 0.22 -3.64 -14.94
CA ILE A 129 -1.15 -3.33 -15.39
C ILE A 129 -1.25 -3.24 -16.91
N ASN A 130 -0.19 -2.79 -17.57
CA ASN A 130 -0.07 -2.79 -19.01
C ASN A 130 1.38 -3.06 -19.43
N THR A 131 1.59 -3.33 -20.71
CA THR A 131 2.91 -3.55 -21.33
C THR A 131 3.82 -2.31 -21.22
N ARG A 132 3.25 -1.11 -21.16
CA ARG A 132 3.96 0.16 -20.94
C ARG A 132 3.22 1.03 -19.94
N GLU A 133 3.96 1.70 -19.05
CA GLU A 133 3.43 2.59 -18.02
C GLU A 133 2.45 3.65 -18.55
N VAL A 134 2.76 4.24 -19.72
CA VAL A 134 1.94 5.30 -20.35
C VAL A 134 0.50 4.86 -20.61
N PHE A 135 0.26 3.55 -20.74
CA PHE A 135 -1.06 2.98 -21.03
C PHE A 135 -1.75 2.37 -19.80
N GLY A 136 -1.14 2.45 -18.61
CA GLY A 136 -1.76 1.98 -17.39
C GLY A 136 -0.77 1.70 -16.28
N VAL A 137 -1.15 2.09 -15.06
CA VAL A 137 -0.40 1.85 -13.82
C VAL A 137 -1.31 1.33 -12.72
N LEU A 138 -0.72 0.71 -11.71
CA LEU A 138 -1.43 0.20 -10.53
C LEU A 138 -1.99 1.37 -9.69
N HIS A 139 -3.26 1.68 -9.92
CA HIS A 139 -4.01 2.72 -9.18
C HIS A 139 -4.98 2.15 -8.14
N ILE A 140 -4.90 0.86 -7.83
CA ILE A 140 -5.63 0.27 -6.70
C ILE A 140 -5.12 0.94 -5.43
N LYS A 141 -5.92 1.84 -4.86
CA LYS A 141 -5.50 2.71 -3.76
C LYS A 141 -5.50 1.97 -2.44
N GLY A 142 -4.31 1.93 -1.84
CA GLY A 142 -4.03 1.76 -0.41
C GLY A 142 -4.96 0.84 0.32
N LEU A 143 -5.12 -0.39 -0.20
CA LEU A 143 -5.66 -1.47 0.58
C LEU A 143 -4.49 -2.07 1.37
N CYS A 144 -4.42 -1.73 2.66
CA CYS A 144 -3.54 -2.39 3.61
C CYS A 144 -4.40 -3.34 4.45
N LEU A 145 -4.38 -4.62 4.10
CA LEU A 145 -5.04 -5.67 4.89
C LEU A 145 -4.05 -6.15 5.93
N ILE A 146 -4.25 -5.73 7.18
CA ILE A 146 -3.46 -6.18 8.31
C ILE A 146 -4.41 -6.82 9.31
N THR A 147 -4.50 -8.14 9.27
CA THR A 147 -5.59 -8.85 9.97
C THR A 147 -5.47 -8.68 11.49
N PRO A 148 -6.55 -8.21 12.18
CA PRO A 148 -7.96 -8.22 11.74
C PRO A 148 -8.51 -6.96 11.05
N CYS A 149 -7.72 -5.90 10.89
CA CYS A 149 -8.17 -4.61 10.34
C CYS A 149 -7.87 -4.48 8.84
N PHE A 150 -8.54 -3.53 8.20
CA PHE A 150 -8.15 -3.04 6.88
C PHE A 150 -8.10 -1.51 6.91
N ILE A 151 -7.07 -0.94 6.28
CA ILE A 151 -7.01 0.49 6.01
C ILE A 151 -7.24 0.71 4.51
N VAL A 152 -8.07 1.68 4.18
CA VAL A 152 -8.20 2.24 2.83
C VAL A 152 -7.63 3.67 2.84
N ALA A 153 -6.55 3.90 2.10
CA ALA A 153 -5.98 5.22 1.96
C ALA A 153 -5.64 5.55 0.49
N PRO A 154 -5.76 6.81 0.06
CA PRO A 154 -5.22 7.24 -1.23
C PRO A 154 -3.70 7.40 -1.22
N ALA A 155 -3.07 7.32 -0.04
CA ALA A 155 -1.69 7.71 0.19
C ALA A 155 -0.68 6.66 -0.29
N LEU A 156 0.44 7.17 -0.80
CA LEU A 156 1.61 6.40 -1.20
C LEU A 156 2.55 6.28 0.01
N ILE A 157 3.33 5.21 0.09
CA ILE A 157 4.32 5.04 1.18
C ILE A 157 5.57 5.83 0.79
N THR A 158 5.62 7.09 1.22
CA THR A 158 6.73 8.03 1.02
C THR A 158 6.74 9.15 2.07
N CYS A 159 7.93 9.67 2.36
CA CYS A 159 8.20 10.84 3.18
C CYS A 159 7.46 12.12 2.77
N ILE A 160 7.07 12.26 1.49
CA ILE A 160 6.37 13.48 1.02
C ILE A 160 5.08 13.70 1.80
N TYR A 161 4.35 12.62 2.14
CA TYR A 161 3.16 12.75 2.97
C TYR A 161 3.49 13.21 4.38
N ASN A 162 4.60 12.77 4.98
CA ASN A 162 4.97 13.16 6.35
C ASN A 162 5.33 14.66 6.48
N LYS A 163 5.65 15.34 5.37
CA LYS A 163 5.98 16.78 5.33
C LYS A 163 4.82 17.67 4.90
N MET A 164 3.69 17.12 4.43
CA MET A 164 2.50 17.91 4.13
C MET A 164 1.79 18.32 5.43
N LYS A 165 2.18 19.47 6.00
CA LYS A 165 1.28 20.27 6.83
C LYS A 165 0.14 20.71 5.93
N ILE A 166 -1.02 20.06 6.03
CA ILE A 166 -2.25 20.62 5.48
C ILE A 166 -2.64 21.73 6.46
N PRO A 167 -2.53 23.03 6.11
CA PRO A 167 -3.14 24.06 6.93
C PRO A 167 -4.66 23.83 6.85
N LEU A 168 -5.29 23.66 8.02
CA LEU A 168 -6.74 23.78 8.15
C LEU A 168 -7.16 25.23 7.90
#